data_AF-A0A3M1HRZ8-F1
#
_entry.id   AF-A0A3M1HRZ8-F1
#
_cell.length_a   1.000
_cell.length_b   1.000
_cell.length_c   1.000
_cell.angle_alpha   90.00
_cell.angle_beta   90.00
_cell.angle_gamma   90.00
#
_symmetry.space_group_name_H-M   'P 1'
#
loop_
_entity.id
_entity.type
_entity.pdbx_description
1 polymer ?
#
loop_
_entity_poly.entity_id
_entity_poly.type
_entity_poly.pdbx_seq_one_letter_code
_entity_poly.pdbx_strand_id
1 'polypeptide(L)' 'FVKAVRGPMPWTLIMPTGGVSPDEANLRAWFEAGVACVGMGSKLITKELVAARDFDAIRRRTAETIQLIRSLKAELS' A
#
# COMPACT_ATOMS: atom_id res chain seq x y z
N PHE A 1 6.52 0.16 14.78
CA PHE A 1 7.35 -1.02 14.44
C PHE A 1 8.41 -0.70 13.39
N VAL A 2 8.03 -0.37 12.14
CA VAL A 2 9.00 -0.16 11.02
C VAL A 2 10.14 0.80 11.39
N LYS A 3 9.83 1.99 11.95
CA LYS A 3 10.84 2.96 12.41
C LYS A 3 11.81 2.38 13.46
N ALA A 4 11.32 1.54 14.37
CA ALA A 4 12.13 0.92 15.42
C ALA A 4 13.08 -0.15 14.86
N VAL A 5 12.67 -0.89 13.81
CA VAL A 5 13.52 -1.87 13.13
C VAL A 5 14.60 -1.19 12.29
N ARG A 6 14.26 -0.08 11.62
CA ARG A 6 15.19 0.69 10.79
C ARG A 6 16.27 1.43 11.59
N GLY A 7 16.04 1.69 12.88
CA GLY A 7 17.03 2.32 13.76
C GLY A 7 18.36 1.55 13.82
N PRO A 8 18.37 0.29 14.31
CA PRO A 8 19.57 -0.54 14.36
C PRO A 8 19.93 -1.20 13.01
N MET A 9 18.98 -1.35 12.09
CA MET A 9 19.16 -2.05 10.81
C MET A 9 18.64 -1.20 9.62
N PRO A 10 19.33 -0.11 9.26
CA PRO A 10 18.87 0.79 8.19
C PRO A 10 18.82 0.16 6.80
N TRP A 11 19.56 -0.93 6.57
CA TRP A 11 19.59 -1.70 5.32
C TRP A 11 18.38 -2.61 5.11
N THR A 12 17.56 -2.85 6.15
CA THR A 12 16.43 -3.76 6.06
C THR A 12 15.28 -3.14 5.25
N LEU A 13 14.85 -3.85 4.21
CA LEU A 13 13.66 -3.53 3.43
C LEU A 13 12.45 -4.25 4.03
N ILE A 14 11.39 -3.50 4.33
CA ILE A 14 10.18 -4.01 4.98
C ILE A 14 9.00 -3.88 4.03
N MET A 15 8.23 -4.95 3.89
CA MET A 15 6.98 -5.02 3.13
C MET A 15 5.84 -5.50 4.05
N PRO A 16 5.00 -4.60 4.62
CA PRO A 16 3.80 -5.02 5.34
C PRO A 16 2.73 -5.54 4.36
N THR A 17 2.03 -6.60 4.75
CA THR A 17 0.91 -7.18 3.98
C THR A 17 -0.42 -7.17 4.75
N GLY A 18 -0.37 -7.02 6.08
CA GLY A 18 -1.55 -6.96 6.96
C GLY A 18 -1.94 -5.52 7.30
N GLY A 19 -3.23 -5.20 7.16
CA GLY A 19 -3.77 -3.89 7.57
C GLY A 19 -3.62 -2.78 6.53
N VAL A 20 -2.97 -3.02 5.38
CA VAL A 20 -2.79 -2.03 4.31
C VAL A 20 -4.09 -1.85 3.52
N SER A 21 -4.59 -0.62 3.41
CA SER A 21 -5.73 -0.24 2.57
C SER A 21 -5.35 0.75 1.47
N PRO A 22 -6.11 0.80 0.36
CA PRO A 22 -5.88 1.73 -0.74
C PRO A 22 -6.42 3.15 -0.44
N ASP A 23 -6.23 3.64 0.78
CA ASP A 23 -6.58 5.00 1.19
C ASP A 23 -5.32 5.80 1.50
N GLU A 24 -5.38 7.12 1.25
CA GLU A 24 -4.21 7.99 1.35
C GLU A 24 -3.60 8.01 2.75
N ALA A 25 -4.42 8.13 3.79
CA ALA A 25 -3.96 8.21 5.16
C ALA A 25 -3.20 6.94 5.57
N ASN A 26 -3.72 5.76 5.24
CA ASN A 26 -3.07 4.49 5.53
C ASN A 26 -1.76 4.33 4.75
N LEU A 27 -1.78 4.61 3.44
CA LEU A 27 -0.59 4.49 2.59
C LEU A 27 0.49 5.47 3.01
N ARG A 28 0.16 6.74 3.26
CA ARG A 28 1.08 7.78 3.72
C ARG A 28 1.76 7.36 5.01
N ALA A 29 1.00 6.90 6.00
CA ALA A 29 1.55 6.43 7.27
C ALA A 29 2.56 5.28 7.10
N TRP A 30 2.32 4.35 6.15
CA TRP A 30 3.27 3.28 5.85
C TRP A 30 4.55 3.79 5.19
N PHE A 31 4.44 4.64 4.16
CA PHE A 31 5.62 5.17 3.47
C PHE A 31 6.45 6.09 4.36
N GLU A 32 5.83 6.94 5.17
CA GLU A 32 6.51 7.75 6.20
C GLU A 32 7.19 6.89 7.29
N ALA A 33 6.68 5.68 7.53
CA ALA A 33 7.33 4.75 8.43
C ALA A 33 8.61 4.12 7.83
N GLY A 34 8.85 4.28 6.53
CA GLY A 34 10.04 3.83 5.83
C GLY A 34 9.93 2.43 5.22
N VAL A 35 8.72 1.98 4.86
CA VAL A 35 8.53 0.71 4.14
C VAL A 35 9.01 0.81 2.70
N ALA A 36 9.52 -0.29 2.16
CA ALA A 36 10.01 -0.34 0.77
C ALA A 36 8.85 -0.48 -0.23
N CYS A 37 7.86 -1.28 0.15
CA CYS A 37 6.64 -1.54 -0.61
C CYS A 37 5.54 -1.99 0.35
N VAL A 38 4.30 -2.11 -0.15
CA VAL A 38 3.16 -2.60 0.63
C VAL A 38 2.43 -3.69 -0.15
N GLY A 39 1.98 -4.72 0.55
CA GLY A 39 1.11 -5.74 -0.01
C GLY A 39 -0.34 -5.47 0.38
N MET A 40 -1.23 -5.44 -0.61
CA MET A 40 -2.66 -5.27 -0.40
C MET A 40 -3.41 -6.49 -0.91
N GLY A 41 -4.21 -7.11 -0.04
CA GLY A 41 -5.07 -8.24 -0.37
C GLY A 41 -6.53 -7.84 -0.50
N SER A 42 -7.37 -8.38 0.37
CA SER A 42 -8.83 -8.25 0.37
C SER A 42 -9.35 -6.80 0.43
N LYS A 43 -8.55 -5.85 0.90
CA LYS A 43 -8.94 -4.43 0.90
C LYS A 43 -8.87 -3.78 -0.49
N LEU A 44 -7.99 -4.27 -1.37
CA LEU A 44 -7.86 -3.80 -2.76
C LEU A 44 -8.72 -4.63 -3.70
N ILE A 45 -8.61 -5.97 -3.61
CA ILE A 45 -9.39 -6.92 -4.40
C ILE A 45 -10.39 -7.58 -3.47
N THR A 46 -11.60 -7.03 -3.39
CA THR A 46 -12.61 -7.51 -2.44
C THR A 46 -13.35 -8.72 -2.98
N LYS A 47 -13.92 -9.53 -2.08
CA LYS A 47 -14.66 -10.75 -2.47
C LYS A 47 -15.89 -10.41 -3.30
N GLU A 48 -16.51 -9.27 -3.05
CA GLU A 48 -17.70 -8.79 -3.73
C GLU A 48 -17.38 -8.46 -5.19
N LEU A 49 -16.26 -7.79 -5.47
CA LEU A 49 -15.82 -7.49 -6.83
C LEU A 49 -15.52 -8.76 -7.62
N VAL A 50 -14.86 -9.73 -6.98
CA VAL A 50 -14.55 -11.02 -7.59
C VAL A 50 -15.83 -11.81 -7.86
N ALA A 51 -16.76 -11.87 -6.89
CA ALA A 51 -18.04 -12.56 -7.04
C ALA A 51 -18.91 -11.94 -8.14
N ALA A 52 -18.89 -10.62 -8.27
CA ALA A 52 -19.56 -9.87 -9.33
C ALA A 52 -18.84 -9.96 -10.70
N ARG A 53 -17.64 -10.54 -10.76
CA ARG A 53 -16.75 -10.54 -11.93
C ARG A 53 -16.48 -9.13 -12.47
N ASP A 54 -16.47 -8.14 -11.58
CA ASP A 54 -16.26 -6.73 -11.92
C ASP A 54 -14.76 -6.43 -12.04
N PHE A 55 -14.17 -6.94 -13.11
CA PHE A 55 -12.75 -6.76 -13.40
C PHE A 55 -12.39 -5.32 -13.75
N ASP A 56 -13.35 -4.55 -14.27
CA ASP A 56 -13.15 -3.13 -14.58
C ASP A 56 -13.02 -2.30 -13.30
N ALA A 57 -13.84 -2.56 -12.27
CA ALA A 57 -13.66 -1.93 -10.98
C ALA A 57 -12.34 -2.34 -10.32
N ILE A 58 -11.93 -3.62 -10.39
CA ILE A 58 -10.63 -4.06 -9.89
C ILE A 58 -9.50 -3.31 -10.59
N ARG A 59 -9.56 -3.20 -11.92
CA ARG A 59 -8.58 -2.46 -12.73
C ARG A 59 -8.51 -1.00 -12.32
N ARG A 60 -9.66 -0.32 -12.24
CA ARG A 60 -9.74 1.10 -11.87
C ARG A 60 -9.14 1.34 -10.48
N ARG A 61 -9.61 0.59 -9.47
CA ARG A 61 -9.11 0.72 -8.10
C ARG A 61 -7.60 0.46 -8.00
N THR A 62 -7.11 -0.54 -8.73
CA THR A 62 -5.67 -0.83 -8.78
C THR A 62 -4.88 0.32 -9.41
N ALA A 63 -5.36 0.87 -10.52
CA ALA A 63 -4.73 2.01 -11.19
C ALA A 63 -4.69 3.27 -10.30
N GLU A 64 -5.82 3.60 -9.68
CA GLU A 64 -5.95 4.72 -8.73
C GLU A 64 -4.98 4.56 -7.55
N THR A 65 -4.91 3.35 -6.99
CA THR A 65 -4.00 3.04 -5.88
C THR A 65 -2.53 3.19 -6.29
N ILE A 66 -2.15 2.71 -7.48
CA ILE A 66 -0.78 2.88 -8.00
C ILE A 66 -0.45 4.35 -8.23
N GLN A 67 -1.38 5.14 -8.77
CA GLN A 67 -1.21 6.57 -8.95
C GLN A 67 -1.02 7.28 -7.62
N LEU A 68 -1.86 6.98 -6.63
CA LEU A 68 -1.73 7.53 -5.28
C LEU A 68 -0.38 7.20 -4.65
N ILE A 69 0.09 5.96 -4.75
CA ILE A 69 1.42 5.56 -4.26
C ILE A 69 2.53 6.36 -4.95
N ARG A 70 2.42 6.59 -6.27
CA ARG A 70 3.42 7.38 -7.00
C ARG A 70 3.45 8.83 -6.51
N SER A 71 2.29 9.46 -6.32
CA SER A 71 2.19 10.81 -5.78
C SER A 71 2.80 10.91 -4.38
N LEU A 72 2.42 10.00 -3.48
CA LEU A 72 2.96 9.96 -2.11
C LEU A 72 4.48 9.79 -2.08
N LYS A 73 5.03 8.91 -2.93
CA LYS A 73 6.49 8.72 -3.00
C LYS A 73 7.22 9.92 -3.57
N ALA A 74 6.61 10.68 -4.47
CA ALA A 74 7.20 11.91 -5.01
C ALA A 74 7.16 13.08 -4.02
N GLU A 75 6.16 13.13 -3.13
CA GLU A 75 6.09 14.12 -2.04
C GLU A 75 7.09 13.84 -0.90
N LEU A 76 7.38 12.57 -0.64
CA LEU A 76 8.23 12.12 0.47
C LEU A 76 9.72 11.99 0.10
N SER A 77 10.06 12.15 -1.19
CA SER A 77 11.43 12.12 -1.72
C SER A 77 12.05 13.51 -1.79
#